data_AF-A2ENX9-F1
#
_entry.id   AF-A2ENX9-F1
#
_cell.length_a   1.000
_cell.length_b   1.000
_cell.length_c   1.000
_cell.angle_alpha   90.00
_cell.angle_beta   90.00
_cell.angle_gamma   90.00
#
_symmetry.space_group_name_H-M   'P 1'
#
loop_
_entity.id
_entity.type
_entity.pdbx_description
1 polymer ?
#
loop_
_entity_poly.entity_id
_entity_poly.type
_entity_poly.pdbx_seq_one_letter_code
_entity_poly.pdbx_strand_id
1 'polypeptide(L)'
;MRAYSPPNFTPLLPRQFQATYKPGSMLATLKPQERKLGSTSAICSVSNIQINPKLVAKHQAQKQRKEILDWLSTDNPPAVDLLSKVSKCATPYSKLLTESVEELSFIHAPTRSQKIDDLERESALNSAKMEVEIQQQQEKLTKVKNEKQQLLDKIKKANARLDKVNKDVSLLQSLFVYQGIDNSSESNKQQVILSEETLEKPKPVLDQELYRDLWKTRQELLDQIEELQKNLTKTQQMQVEEMQAVCRRRAKAQLARTGI
;
A
#
# COMPACT_ATOMS: atom_id res chain seq x y z
N MET A 1 54.54 -29.19 -3.36
CA MET A 1 53.42 -29.60 -4.23
C MET A 1 52.88 -30.94 -3.75
N ARG A 2 51.69 -30.97 -3.14
CA ARG A 2 50.95 -32.19 -2.79
C ARG A 2 49.63 -32.14 -3.53
N ALA A 3 49.39 -33.13 -4.40
CA ALA A 3 48.14 -33.29 -5.12
C ALA A 3 47.04 -33.75 -4.14
N TYR A 4 45.96 -32.99 -4.06
CA TYR A 4 44.73 -33.40 -3.40
C TYR A 4 43.83 -34.09 -4.42
N SER A 5 43.56 -35.38 -4.22
CA SER A 5 42.44 -36.07 -4.88
C SER A 5 41.14 -35.78 -4.11
N PRO A 6 40.02 -35.49 -4.80
CA PRO A 6 38.73 -35.35 -4.14
C PRO A 6 38.15 -36.72 -3.76
N PRO A 7 37.38 -36.82 -2.65
CA PRO A 7 36.78 -38.07 -2.22
C PRO A 7 35.57 -38.45 -3.09
N ASN A 8 35.53 -39.72 -3.52
CA ASN A 8 34.36 -40.35 -4.14
C ASN A 8 33.22 -40.44 -3.13
N PHE A 9 32.27 -39.50 -3.19
CA PHE A 9 31.00 -39.60 -2.47
C PHE A 9 30.02 -40.46 -3.27
N THR A 10 29.97 -41.75 -2.93
CA THR A 10 28.82 -42.60 -3.26
C THR A 10 27.80 -42.44 -2.14
N PRO A 11 26.54 -42.04 -2.40
CA PRO A 11 25.51 -42.02 -1.37
C PRO A 11 25.13 -43.45 -1.00
N LEU A 12 25.70 -43.95 0.09
CA LEU A 12 25.27 -45.17 0.75
C LEU A 12 23.94 -44.90 1.46
N LEU A 13 22.86 -45.47 0.94
CA LEU A 13 21.57 -45.46 1.60
C LEU A 13 21.65 -46.19 2.97
N PRO A 14 20.85 -45.77 3.97
CA PRO A 14 20.81 -46.39 5.29
C PRO A 14 20.53 -47.90 5.24
N ARG A 15 21.26 -48.66 6.07
CA ARG A 15 21.25 -50.13 6.18
C ARG A 15 19.88 -50.78 6.48
N GLN A 16 18.85 -49.98 6.71
CA GLN A 16 17.52 -50.44 7.13
C GLN A 16 16.55 -50.68 5.96
N PHE A 17 16.98 -50.43 4.71
CA PHE A 17 16.15 -50.63 3.51
C PHE A 17 16.62 -51.76 2.57
N GLN A 18 17.59 -52.59 2.97
CA GLN A 18 18.19 -53.62 2.09
C GLN A 18 17.74 -55.07 2.36
N ALA A 19 16.70 -55.31 3.16
CA ALA A 19 16.24 -56.67 3.45
C ALA A 19 14.72 -56.81 3.28
N THR A 20 14.26 -56.93 2.03
CA THR A 20 13.10 -57.76 1.58
C THR A 20 12.69 -57.45 0.12
N TYR A 21 13.63 -57.38 -0.82
CA TYR A 21 13.27 -57.39 -2.25
C TYR A 21 13.71 -58.73 -2.87
N LYS A 22 12.76 -59.65 -3.04
CA LYS A 22 12.94 -60.83 -3.90
C LYS A 22 12.32 -60.52 -5.26
N PRO A 23 13.06 -60.59 -6.38
CA PRO A 23 12.45 -60.47 -7.69
C PRO A 23 11.69 -61.78 -7.96
N GLY A 24 10.36 -61.70 -7.98
CA GLY A 24 9.50 -62.81 -8.38
C GLY A 24 9.60 -63.08 -9.88
N SER A 25 10.65 -63.80 -10.28
CA SER A 25 10.64 -64.62 -11.48
C SER A 25 9.86 -65.90 -11.16
N MET A 26 8.84 -66.22 -11.96
CA MET A 26 8.49 -67.58 -12.38
C MET A 26 7.25 -67.50 -13.28
N LEU A 27 7.51 -67.46 -14.59
CA LEU A 27 6.58 -67.90 -15.61
C LEU A 27 6.43 -69.43 -15.44
N ALA A 28 5.40 -69.87 -14.72
CA ALA A 28 5.06 -71.28 -14.57
C ALA A 28 3.73 -71.53 -15.27
N THR A 29 3.81 -72.20 -16.41
CA THR A 29 2.69 -72.77 -17.16
C THR A 29 2.02 -73.88 -16.35
N LEU A 30 0.85 -73.58 -15.76
CA LEU A 30 -0.02 -74.58 -15.16
C LEU A 30 -1.05 -75.04 -16.20
N LYS A 31 -1.01 -76.35 -16.53
CA LYS A 31 -2.05 -77.05 -17.29
C LYS A 31 -3.37 -77.03 -16.48
N PRO A 32 -4.55 -76.93 -17.12
CA PRO A 32 -5.81 -76.98 -16.41
C PRO A 32 -6.17 -78.44 -16.07
N GLN A 33 -6.41 -78.73 -14.79
CA GLN A 33 -7.02 -79.97 -14.33
C GLN A 33 -8.50 -79.69 -14.04
N GLU A 34 -9.38 -80.32 -14.82
CA GLU A 34 -10.83 -80.22 -14.68
C GLU A 34 -11.30 -80.78 -13.33
N ARG A 35 -12.08 -80.00 -12.60
CA ARG A 35 -13.04 -80.51 -11.60
C ARG A 35 -14.39 -79.87 -11.88
N LYS A 36 -15.34 -80.70 -12.31
CA LYS A 36 -16.75 -80.37 -12.45
C LYS A 36 -17.35 -80.21 -11.06
N LEU A 37 -17.82 -79.02 -10.72
CA LEU A 37 -18.82 -78.75 -9.69
C LEU A 37 -19.57 -77.47 -10.09
N GLY A 38 -20.88 -77.60 -10.21
CA GLY A 38 -21.76 -76.56 -10.76
C GLY A 38 -21.85 -75.33 -9.88
N SER A 39 -21.63 -74.17 -10.50
CA SER A 39 -22.19 -72.89 -10.09
C SER A 39 -22.17 -71.99 -11.32
N THR A 40 -23.36 -71.78 -11.89
CA THR A 40 -23.58 -70.85 -12.99
C THR A 40 -23.48 -69.42 -12.46
N SER A 41 -22.26 -68.92 -12.36
CA SER A 41 -22.00 -67.48 -12.35
C SER A 41 -21.57 -67.12 -13.76
N ALA A 42 -22.36 -66.29 -14.45
CA ALA A 42 -22.00 -65.77 -15.75
C ALA A 42 -20.69 -64.97 -15.62
N ILE A 43 -19.59 -65.55 -16.10
CA ILE A 43 -18.33 -64.83 -16.30
C ILE A 43 -18.55 -63.98 -17.55
N CYS A 44 -18.92 -62.71 -17.38
CA CYS A 44 -18.82 -61.74 -18.47
C CYS A 44 -17.36 -61.70 -18.92
N SER A 45 -17.10 -62.15 -20.15
CA SER A 45 -15.79 -61.97 -20.75
C SER A 45 -15.58 -60.46 -20.97
N VAL A 46 -14.67 -59.89 -20.20
CA VAL A 46 -14.19 -58.54 -20.46
C VAL A 46 -13.34 -58.65 -21.72
N SER A 47 -13.90 -58.20 -22.85
CA SER A 47 -13.18 -58.08 -24.11
C SER A 47 -11.82 -57.43 -23.85
N ASN A 48 -10.74 -58.14 -24.16
CA ASN A 48 -9.37 -57.63 -24.05
C ASN A 48 -9.18 -56.57 -25.15
N ILE A 49 -9.66 -55.35 -24.91
CA ILE A 49 -9.42 -54.22 -25.79
C ILE A 49 -7.93 -53.91 -25.68
N GLN A 50 -7.16 -54.28 -26.69
CA GLN A 50 -5.78 -53.83 -26.85
C GLN A 50 -5.79 -52.33 -27.13
N ILE A 51 -5.86 -51.53 -26.07
CA ILE A 51 -5.77 -50.08 -26.17
C ILE A 51 -4.31 -49.75 -26.51
N ASN A 52 -4.07 -49.26 -27.74
CA ASN A 52 -2.74 -48.86 -28.15
C ASN A 52 -2.29 -47.63 -27.33
N PRO A 53 -1.26 -47.75 -26.46
CA PRO A 53 -0.89 -46.68 -25.54
C PRO A 53 -0.43 -45.41 -26.25
N LYS A 54 0.07 -45.53 -27.50
CA LYS A 54 0.47 -44.38 -28.32
C LYS A 54 -0.73 -43.53 -28.77
N LEU A 55 -1.87 -44.16 -29.05
CA LEU A 55 -3.10 -43.45 -29.45
C LEU A 55 -3.72 -42.71 -28.26
N VAL A 56 -3.69 -43.31 -27.07
CA VAL A 56 -4.17 -42.68 -25.83
C VAL A 56 -3.31 -41.47 -25.48
N ALA A 57 -1.98 -41.60 -25.51
CA ALA A 57 -1.07 -40.50 -25.24
C ALA A 57 -1.24 -39.34 -26.24
N LYS A 58 -1.43 -39.65 -27.53
CA LYS A 58 -1.69 -38.65 -28.57
C LYS A 58 -3.01 -37.91 -28.34
N HIS A 59 -4.08 -38.63 -27.99
CA HIS A 59 -5.38 -38.02 -27.69
C HIS A 59 -5.32 -37.13 -26.45
N GLN A 60 -4.61 -37.57 -25.40
CA GLN A 60 -4.39 -36.78 -24.18
C GLN A 60 -3.57 -35.51 -24.46
N ALA A 61 -2.49 -35.62 -25.23
CA ALA A 61 -1.67 -34.47 -25.64
C ALA A 61 -2.48 -33.47 -26.47
N GLN A 62 -3.38 -33.95 -27.35
CA GLN A 62 -4.23 -33.09 -28.16
C GLN A 62 -5.30 -32.36 -27.32
N LYS A 63 -5.82 -33.01 -26.27
CA LYS A 63 -6.72 -32.37 -25.30
C LYS A 63 -6.01 -31.27 -24.52
N GLN A 64 -4.82 -31.56 -23.97
CA GLN A 64 -4.00 -30.59 -23.23
C GLN A 64 -3.57 -29.41 -24.12
N ARG A 65 -3.26 -29.66 -25.39
CA ARG A 65 -2.95 -28.59 -26.36
C ARG A 65 -4.12 -27.63 -26.55
N LYS A 66 -5.35 -28.14 -26.67
CA LYS A 66 -6.55 -27.29 -26.80
C LYS A 66 -6.75 -26.45 -25.54
N GLU A 67 -6.62 -27.06 -24.37
CA GLU A 67 -6.73 -26.36 -23.09
C GLU A 67 -5.70 -25.23 -22.95
N ILE A 68 -4.45 -25.44 -23.37
CA ILE A 68 -3.41 -24.41 -23.35
C ILE A 68 -3.73 -23.29 -24.34
N LEU A 69 -4.25 -23.61 -25.53
CA LEU A 69 -4.65 -22.61 -26.53
C LEU A 69 -5.84 -21.77 -26.06
N ASP A 70 -6.83 -22.39 -25.42
CA ASP A 70 -7.97 -21.68 -24.83
C ASP A 70 -7.50 -20.78 -23.67
N TRP A 71 -6.55 -21.26 -22.86
CA TRP A 71 -5.95 -20.47 -21.80
C TRP A 71 -5.19 -19.25 -22.34
N LEU A 72 -4.38 -19.42 -23.41
CA LEU A 72 -3.68 -18.32 -24.08
C LEU A 72 -4.62 -17.33 -24.79
N SER A 73 -5.82 -17.79 -25.16
CA SER A 73 -6.84 -16.94 -25.77
C SER A 73 -7.57 -16.08 -24.72
N THR A 74 -7.54 -16.50 -23.46
CA THR A 74 -8.27 -15.88 -22.35
C THR A 74 -7.36 -15.02 -21.46
N ASP A 75 -6.16 -15.52 -21.17
CA ASP A 75 -5.17 -14.91 -20.28
C ASP A 75 -3.84 -14.68 -21.01
N ASN A 76 -3.05 -13.70 -20.56
CA ASN A 76 -1.65 -13.53 -20.99
C ASN A 76 -0.71 -13.97 -19.85
N PRO A 77 -0.45 -15.29 -19.70
CA PRO A 77 0.34 -15.79 -18.59
C PRO A 77 1.84 -15.50 -18.75
N PRO A 78 2.59 -15.43 -17.64
CA PRO A 78 4.05 -15.37 -17.67
C PRO A 78 4.65 -16.55 -18.46
N ALA A 79 5.71 -16.30 -19.21
CA ALA A 79 6.36 -17.30 -20.06
C ALA A 79 6.81 -18.56 -19.28
N VAL A 80 7.23 -18.40 -18.03
CA VAL A 80 7.63 -19.50 -17.14
C VAL A 80 6.45 -20.41 -16.79
N ASP A 81 5.28 -19.83 -16.52
CA ASP A 81 4.07 -20.58 -16.18
C ASP A 81 3.51 -21.31 -17.40
N LEU A 82 3.60 -20.68 -18.58
CA LEU A 82 3.27 -21.33 -19.84
C LEU A 82 4.18 -22.52 -20.11
N LEU A 83 5.48 -22.34 -19.96
CA LEU A 83 6.47 -23.41 -20.15
C LEU A 83 6.24 -24.57 -19.17
N SER A 84 5.90 -24.27 -17.91
CA SER A 84 5.52 -25.27 -16.89
C SER A 84 4.25 -26.05 -17.25
N LYS A 85 3.28 -25.42 -17.90
CA LYS A 85 2.06 -26.11 -18.38
C LYS A 85 2.35 -26.98 -19.60
N VAL A 86 3.18 -26.50 -20.52
CA VAL A 86 3.58 -27.22 -21.73
C VAL A 86 4.48 -28.42 -21.39
N SER A 87 5.34 -28.31 -20.38
CA SER A 87 6.21 -29.42 -19.96
C SER A 87 5.42 -30.61 -19.41
N LYS A 88 4.23 -30.39 -18.85
CA LYS A 88 3.31 -31.45 -18.38
C LYS A 88 2.58 -32.18 -19.51
N CYS A 89 2.66 -31.68 -20.75
CA CYS A 89 2.06 -32.35 -21.89
C CYS A 89 2.84 -33.62 -22.25
N ALA A 90 2.12 -34.69 -22.63
CA ALA A 90 2.72 -35.95 -23.06
C ALA A 90 3.40 -35.83 -24.45
N THR A 91 4.51 -35.11 -24.50
CA THR A 91 5.32 -34.88 -25.71
C THR A 91 6.72 -35.47 -25.53
N PRO A 92 7.45 -35.78 -26.62
CA PRO A 92 8.82 -36.30 -26.54
C PRO A 92 9.80 -35.38 -25.82
N TYR A 93 9.47 -34.09 -25.69
CA TYR A 93 10.32 -33.06 -25.09
C TYR A 93 9.89 -32.67 -23.67
N SER A 94 8.86 -33.30 -23.10
CA SER A 94 8.30 -32.95 -21.78
C SER A 94 9.37 -32.89 -20.68
N LYS A 95 10.28 -33.85 -20.68
CA LYS A 95 11.38 -33.94 -19.71
C LYS A 95 12.36 -32.78 -19.84
N LEU A 96 12.81 -32.48 -21.06
CA LEU A 96 13.70 -31.34 -21.33
C LEU A 96 13.06 -30.00 -20.95
N LEU A 97 11.77 -29.84 -21.25
CA LEU A 97 11.02 -28.64 -20.88
C LEU A 97 10.85 -28.52 -19.37
N THR A 98 10.71 -29.65 -18.66
CA THR A 98 10.65 -29.65 -17.19
C THR A 98 11.98 -29.21 -16.59
N GLU A 99 13.10 -29.77 -17.07
CA GLU A 99 14.45 -29.38 -16.65
C GLU A 99 14.72 -27.89 -16.95
N SER A 100 14.29 -27.40 -18.12
CA SER A 100 14.41 -25.97 -18.47
C SER A 100 13.61 -25.05 -17.55
N VAL A 101 12.41 -25.46 -17.13
CA VAL A 101 11.58 -24.71 -16.16
C VAL A 101 12.27 -24.66 -14.80
N GLU A 102 12.85 -25.77 -14.36
CA GLU A 102 13.61 -25.84 -13.12
C GLU A 102 14.83 -24.91 -13.18
N GLU A 103 15.65 -24.97 -14.23
CA GLU A 103 16.80 -24.06 -14.40
C GLU A 103 16.40 -22.59 -14.41
N LEU A 104 15.33 -22.24 -15.14
CA LEU A 104 14.80 -20.87 -15.12
C LEU A 104 14.36 -20.46 -13.72
N SER A 105 13.74 -21.35 -12.95
CA SER A 105 13.37 -21.06 -11.57
C SER A 105 14.59 -20.79 -10.68
N PHE A 106 15.69 -21.52 -10.87
CA PHE A 106 16.95 -21.32 -10.17
C PHE A 106 17.64 -20.01 -10.56
N ILE A 107 17.63 -19.63 -11.83
CA ILE A 107 18.25 -18.38 -12.30
C ILE A 107 17.50 -17.16 -11.75
N HIS A 108 16.16 -17.23 -11.69
CA HIS A 108 15.33 -16.10 -11.25
C HIS A 108 15.20 -16.00 -9.72
N ALA A 109 15.45 -17.08 -8.97
CA ALA A 109 15.30 -17.09 -7.50
C ALA A 109 16.24 -16.10 -6.77
N PRO A 110 17.56 -16.05 -7.07
CA PRO A 110 18.46 -15.08 -6.45
C PRO A 110 18.09 -13.63 -6.78
N THR A 111 17.75 -13.32 -8.03
CA THR A 111 17.37 -11.97 -8.45
C THR A 111 16.05 -11.52 -7.80
N ARG A 112 15.10 -12.45 -7.62
CA ARG A 112 13.86 -12.17 -6.91
C ARG A 112 14.11 -11.90 -5.42
N SER A 113 14.96 -12.69 -4.78
CA SER A 113 15.33 -12.50 -3.37
C SER A 113 16.00 -11.15 -3.17
N GLN A 114 17.00 -10.80 -3.98
CA GLN A 114 17.72 -9.54 -3.85
C GLN A 114 16.81 -8.33 -4.04
N LYS A 115 15.89 -8.37 -5.02
CA LYS A 115 14.90 -7.29 -5.21
C LYS A 115 13.97 -7.15 -4.01
N ILE A 116 13.59 -8.25 -3.38
CA ILE A 116 12.78 -8.22 -2.15
C ILE A 116 13.59 -7.60 -1.01
N ASP A 117 14.84 -8.03 -0.82
CA ASP A 117 15.73 -7.50 0.23
C ASP A 117 16.01 -5.99 0.05
N ASP A 118 16.15 -5.54 -1.21
CA ASP A 118 16.33 -4.13 -1.54
C ASP A 118 15.08 -3.32 -1.23
N LEU A 119 13.89 -3.83 -1.56
CA LEU A 119 12.61 -3.21 -1.22
C LEU A 119 12.38 -3.15 0.29
N GLU A 120 12.75 -4.19 1.03
CA GLU A 120 12.66 -4.22 2.49
C GLU A 120 13.60 -3.18 3.13
N ARG A 121 14.84 -3.08 2.62
CA ARG A 121 15.79 -2.04 3.05
C ARG A 121 15.29 -0.64 2.74
N GLU A 122 14.74 -0.41 1.55
CA GLU A 122 14.20 0.89 1.16
C GLU A 122 12.95 1.25 2.00
N SER A 123 12.07 0.29 2.26
CA SER A 123 10.91 0.45 3.14
C SER A 123 11.35 0.83 4.56
N ALA A 124 12.34 0.12 5.12
CA ALA A 124 12.87 0.42 6.45
C ALA A 124 13.49 1.82 6.50
N LEU A 125 14.27 2.21 5.48
CA LEU A 125 14.87 3.53 5.39
C LEU A 125 13.81 4.64 5.31
N ASN A 126 12.79 4.47 4.48
CA ASN A 126 11.71 5.45 4.33
C ASN A 126 10.88 5.57 5.61
N SER A 127 10.61 4.45 6.30
CA SER A 127 9.95 4.45 7.60
C SER A 127 10.76 5.25 8.63
N ALA A 128 12.08 5.03 8.71
CA ALA A 128 12.94 5.74 9.64
C ALA A 128 13.00 7.25 9.34
N LYS A 129 13.06 7.63 8.06
CA LYS A 129 13.02 9.06 7.65
C LYS A 129 11.71 9.73 8.07
N MET A 130 10.58 9.06 7.82
CA MET A 130 9.27 9.56 8.21
C MET A 130 9.15 9.72 9.73
N GLU A 131 9.68 8.77 10.49
CA GLU A 131 9.67 8.84 11.95
C GLU A 131 10.50 10.02 12.49
N VAL A 132 11.69 10.27 11.92
CA VAL A 132 12.50 11.44 12.27
C VAL A 132 11.76 12.75 11.96
N GLU A 133 11.08 12.83 10.81
CA GLU A 133 10.30 14.02 10.46
C GLU A 133 9.14 14.25 11.44
N ILE A 134 8.42 13.18 11.81
CA ILE A 134 7.36 13.23 12.82
C ILE A 134 7.91 13.75 14.15
N GLN A 135 9.06 13.23 14.61
CA GLN A 135 9.70 13.69 15.85
C GLN A 135 10.05 15.18 15.78
N GLN A 136 10.65 15.64 14.68
CA GLN A 136 10.98 17.05 14.49
C GLN A 136 9.73 17.95 14.51
N GLN A 137 8.63 17.50 13.89
CA GLN A 137 7.37 18.25 13.90
C GLN A 137 6.74 18.28 15.31
N GLN A 138 6.81 17.18 16.06
CA GLN A 138 6.34 17.10 17.45
C GLN A 138 7.13 18.03 18.38
N GLU A 139 8.45 18.13 18.20
CA GLU A 139 9.29 19.07 18.96
C GLU A 139 8.94 20.52 18.66
N LYS A 140 8.76 20.88 17.38
CA LYS A 140 8.34 22.22 16.96
C LYS A 140 6.98 22.58 17.57
N LEU A 141 6.03 21.65 17.54
CA LEU A 141 4.71 21.83 18.14
C LEU A 141 4.80 22.09 19.65
N THR A 142 5.67 21.34 20.34
CA THR A 142 5.88 21.49 21.78
C THR A 142 6.47 22.86 22.12
N LYS A 143 7.43 23.36 21.32
CA LYS A 143 7.99 24.70 21.49
C LYS A 143 6.93 25.80 21.32
N VAL A 144 6.16 25.75 20.23
CA VAL A 144 5.08 26.72 19.96
C VAL A 144 4.03 26.70 21.07
N LYS A 145 3.67 25.51 21.57
CA LYS A 145 2.72 25.37 22.69
C LYS A 145 3.24 26.05 23.96
N ASN A 146 4.53 25.92 24.27
CA ASN A 146 5.16 26.57 25.42
C ASN A 146 5.20 28.10 25.24
N GLU A 147 5.58 28.59 24.06
CA GLU A 147 5.58 30.03 23.76
C GLU A 147 4.18 30.64 23.87
N LYS A 148 3.16 29.96 23.32
CA LYS A 148 1.76 30.35 23.48
C LYS A 148 1.37 30.47 24.96
N GLN A 149 1.76 29.51 25.79
CA GLN A 149 1.45 29.54 27.21
C GLN A 149 2.12 30.73 27.92
N GLN A 150 3.38 31.00 27.61
CA GLN A 150 4.10 32.17 28.14
C GLN A 150 3.43 33.49 27.73
N LEU A 151 2.99 33.61 26.47
CA LEU A 151 2.27 34.78 25.99
C LEU A 151 0.91 34.94 26.70
N LEU A 152 0.16 33.86 26.89
CA LEU A 152 -1.09 33.89 27.65
C LEU A 152 -0.88 34.38 29.08
N ASP A 153 0.19 33.93 29.74
CA ASP A 153 0.49 34.37 31.11
C ASP A 153 0.90 35.85 31.17
N LYS A 154 1.63 36.34 30.15
CA LYS A 154 1.93 37.78 30.00
C LYS A 154 0.66 38.61 29.79
N ILE A 155 -0.27 38.15 28.95
CA ILE A 155 -1.55 38.82 28.70
C ILE A 155 -2.39 38.87 29.98
N LYS A 156 -2.48 37.76 30.73
CA LYS A 156 -3.19 37.73 32.02
C LYS A 156 -2.64 38.77 33.00
N LYS A 157 -1.30 38.88 33.12
CA LYS A 157 -0.66 39.90 33.97
C LYS A 157 -0.94 41.32 33.50
N ALA A 158 -0.90 41.57 32.18
CA ALA A 158 -1.21 42.86 31.61
C ALA A 158 -2.67 43.27 31.85
N ASN A 159 -3.63 42.34 31.68
CA ASN A 159 -5.04 42.57 31.96
C ASN A 159 -5.28 42.87 33.44
N ALA A 160 -4.66 42.12 34.36
CA ALA A 160 -4.78 42.41 35.79
C ALA A 160 -4.26 43.81 36.16
N ARG A 161 -3.20 44.29 35.48
CA ARG A 161 -2.69 45.65 35.65
C ARG A 161 -3.66 46.69 35.08
N LEU A 162 -4.25 46.43 33.91
CA LEU A 162 -5.24 47.29 33.28
C LEU A 162 -6.49 47.42 34.17
N ASP A 163 -6.98 46.32 34.73
CA ASP A 163 -8.10 46.32 35.67
C ASP A 163 -7.80 47.15 36.92
N LYS A 164 -6.56 47.10 37.43
CA LYS A 164 -6.13 47.95 38.54
C LYS A 164 -6.18 49.43 38.16
N VAL A 165 -5.60 49.80 37.01
CA VAL A 165 -5.63 51.19 36.52
C VAL A 165 -7.05 51.67 36.30
N ASN A 166 -7.94 50.84 35.74
CA ASN A 166 -9.34 51.19 35.55
C ASN A 166 -10.07 51.43 36.88
N LYS A 167 -9.77 50.65 37.92
CA LYS A 167 -10.27 50.89 39.28
C LYS A 167 -9.73 52.21 39.85
N ASP A 168 -8.45 52.49 39.68
CA ASP A 168 -7.83 53.74 40.13
C ASP A 168 -8.45 54.95 39.41
N VAL A 169 -8.68 54.87 38.09
CA VAL A 169 -9.38 55.89 37.30
C VAL A 169 -10.81 56.10 37.80
N SER A 170 -11.54 55.00 38.07
CA SER A 170 -12.91 55.09 38.59
C SER A 170 -12.94 55.75 39.97
N LEU A 171 -11.97 55.44 40.83
CA LEU A 171 -11.82 56.07 42.13
C LEU A 171 -11.52 57.57 41.98
N LEU A 172 -10.59 57.94 41.11
CA LEU A 172 -10.28 59.35 40.83
C LEU A 172 -11.50 60.11 40.32
N GLN A 173 -12.25 59.54 39.37
CA GLN A 173 -13.51 60.13 38.89
C GLN A 173 -14.51 60.34 40.03
N SER A 174 -14.63 59.38 40.95
CA SER A 174 -15.51 59.53 42.12
C SER A 174 -15.06 60.65 43.06
N LEU A 175 -13.75 60.80 43.28
CA LEU A 175 -13.18 61.88 44.10
C LEU A 175 -13.39 63.26 43.45
N PHE A 176 -13.23 63.36 42.12
CA PHE A 176 -13.51 64.58 41.36
C PHE A 176 -14.96 65.04 41.55
N VAL A 177 -15.91 64.11 41.42
CA VAL A 177 -17.34 64.39 41.67
C VAL A 177 -17.56 64.82 43.12
N TYR A 178 -16.95 64.15 44.09
CA TYR A 178 -17.11 64.48 45.52
C TYR A 178 -16.55 65.85 45.90
N GLN A 179 -15.44 66.27 45.27
CA GLN A 179 -14.81 67.57 45.49
C GLN A 179 -15.54 68.72 44.78
N GLY A 180 -16.60 68.44 44.01
CA GLY A 180 -17.33 69.47 43.27
C GLY A 180 -16.49 70.17 42.20
N ILE A 181 -15.37 69.54 41.79
CA ILE A 181 -14.55 70.01 40.67
C ILE A 181 -15.30 69.61 39.41
N ASP A 182 -16.14 70.54 38.95
CA ASP A 182 -16.82 70.41 37.68
C ASP A 182 -15.74 70.53 36.57
N ASN A 183 -15.65 69.54 35.69
CA ASN A 183 -14.68 69.52 34.57
C ASN A 183 -14.95 70.65 33.54
N SER A 184 -15.81 71.61 33.87
CA SER A 184 -16.22 72.73 33.02
C SER A 184 -15.24 73.91 33.06
N SER A 185 -14.38 74.05 34.08
CA SER A 185 -13.61 75.31 34.25
C SER A 185 -12.09 75.30 33.99
N GLU A 186 -11.41 74.16 33.77
CA GLU A 186 -9.95 74.19 33.49
C GLU A 186 -9.47 73.15 32.45
N SER A 187 -10.06 73.17 31.26
CA SER A 187 -9.42 72.56 30.08
C SER A 187 -9.62 73.42 28.83
N ASN A 188 -9.17 74.67 28.89
CA ASN A 188 -9.06 75.49 27.69
C ASN A 188 -7.73 75.18 26.97
N LYS A 189 -7.73 74.05 26.24
CA LYS A 189 -7.00 73.78 24.99
C LYS A 189 -7.35 72.38 24.48
N GLN A 190 -8.62 72.17 24.17
CA GLN A 190 -9.08 71.48 22.97
C GLN A 190 -10.60 71.50 23.02
N GLN A 191 -11.16 72.54 22.38
CA GLN A 191 -12.51 72.45 21.85
C GLN A 191 -12.60 71.17 21.02
N VAL A 192 -13.32 70.18 21.51
CA VAL A 192 -14.13 69.34 20.62
C VAL A 192 -15.56 69.61 21.02
N ILE A 193 -16.12 70.55 20.26
CA ILE A 193 -17.53 70.81 20.18
C ILE A 193 -18.23 69.47 19.98
N LEU A 194 -19.10 69.12 20.92
CA LEU A 194 -20.11 68.09 20.75
C LEU A 194 -21.17 68.65 19.80
N SER A 195 -20.81 68.73 18.51
CA SER A 195 -21.76 68.81 17.41
C SER A 195 -21.85 67.42 16.81
N GLU A 196 -23.08 67.00 16.59
CA GLU A 196 -23.59 65.68 16.25
C GLU A 196 -23.17 65.15 14.85
N GLU A 197 -21.98 65.50 14.39
CA GLU A 197 -21.39 65.07 13.12
C GLU A 197 -19.85 65.03 13.26
N THR A 198 -19.29 63.93 13.76
CA THR A 198 -17.96 63.34 13.45
C THR A 198 -17.39 62.55 14.64
N LEU A 199 -17.67 61.24 14.67
CA LEU A 199 -16.93 60.26 15.46
C LEU A 199 -15.54 60.04 14.84
N GLU A 200 -14.58 60.97 14.99
CA GLU A 200 -13.16 60.67 14.73
C GLU A 200 -12.49 60.15 16.00
N LYS A 201 -12.51 58.81 16.15
CA LYS A 201 -11.56 58.06 16.98
C LYS A 201 -10.14 58.53 16.62
N PRO A 202 -9.15 58.52 17.55
CA PRO A 202 -7.76 58.75 17.18
C PRO A 202 -7.42 57.75 16.08
N LYS A 203 -7.20 58.25 14.85
CA LYS A 203 -6.78 57.42 13.72
C LYS A 203 -5.51 56.71 14.18
N PRO A 204 -5.51 55.37 14.31
CA PRO A 204 -4.24 54.69 14.47
C PRO A 204 -3.41 55.10 13.26
N VAL A 205 -2.19 55.58 13.50
CA VAL A 205 -1.22 55.76 12.43
C VAL A 205 -0.94 54.35 11.92
N LEU A 206 -1.74 53.94 10.94
CA LEU A 206 -1.62 52.68 10.27
C LEU A 206 -0.32 52.79 9.49
N ASP A 207 0.70 52.08 9.96
CA ASP A 207 1.94 51.94 9.23
C ASP A 207 1.59 51.43 7.82
N GLN A 208 1.66 52.35 6.85
CA GLN A 208 1.14 52.11 5.50
C GLN A 208 1.98 51.05 4.78
N GLU A 209 3.24 50.88 5.18
CA GLU A 209 4.12 49.82 4.69
C GLU A 209 3.66 48.47 5.25
N LEU A 210 3.48 48.37 6.57
CA LEU A 210 2.97 47.15 7.21
C LEU A 210 1.59 46.74 6.67
N TYR A 211 0.70 47.69 6.44
CA TYR A 211 -0.62 47.41 5.86
C TYR A 211 -0.51 46.91 4.42
N ARG A 212 0.35 47.52 3.59
CA ARG A 212 0.57 47.06 2.21
C ARG A 212 1.18 45.66 2.18
N ASP A 213 2.10 45.36 3.08
CA ASP A 213 2.73 44.04 3.15
C ASP A 213 1.73 42.99 3.62
N LEU A 214 0.97 43.25 4.69
CA LEU A 214 -0.11 42.36 5.12
C LEU A 214 -1.17 42.15 4.03
N TRP A 215 -1.49 43.18 3.26
CA TRP A 215 -2.43 43.08 2.14
C TRP A 215 -1.89 42.21 1.00
N LYS A 216 -0.62 42.37 0.64
CA LYS A 216 0.05 41.52 -0.35
C LYS A 216 0.10 40.06 0.12
N THR A 217 0.53 39.82 1.35
CA THR A 217 0.54 38.47 1.93
C THR A 217 -0.85 37.86 1.95
N ARG A 218 -1.88 38.65 2.28
CA ARG A 218 -3.27 38.19 2.21
C ARG A 218 -3.66 37.77 0.79
N GLN A 219 -3.31 38.57 -0.22
CA GLN A 219 -3.63 38.26 -1.60
C GLN A 219 -2.91 36.99 -2.07
N GLU A 220 -1.62 36.89 -1.75
CA GLU A 220 -0.78 35.74 -2.11
C GLU A 220 -1.26 34.44 -1.43
N LEU A 221 -1.73 34.52 -0.19
CA LEU A 221 -2.37 33.40 0.50
C LEU A 221 -3.72 33.01 -0.14
N LEU A 222 -4.51 33.98 -0.62
CA LEU A 222 -5.76 33.70 -1.32
C LEU A 222 -5.50 32.99 -2.65
N ASP A 223 -4.51 33.45 -3.42
CA ASP A 223 -4.11 32.83 -4.68
C ASP A 223 -3.59 31.39 -4.45
N GLN A 224 -2.82 31.16 -3.39
CA GLN A 224 -2.38 29.81 -2.99
C GLN A 224 -3.55 28.91 -2.59
N ILE A 225 -4.53 29.44 -1.85
CA ILE A 225 -5.73 28.68 -1.48
C ILE A 225 -6.51 28.27 -2.73
N GLU A 226 -6.69 29.18 -3.69
CA GLU A 226 -7.39 28.88 -4.94
C GLU A 226 -6.66 27.80 -5.76
N GLU A 227 -5.34 27.90 -5.89
CA GLU A 227 -4.54 26.91 -6.61
C GLU A 227 -4.58 25.54 -5.92
N LEU A 228 -4.53 25.49 -4.59
CA LEU A 228 -4.67 24.25 -3.83
C LEU A 228 -6.06 23.63 -3.99
N GLN A 229 -7.13 24.44 -3.99
CA GLN A 229 -8.49 23.96 -4.23
C GLN A 229 -8.64 23.38 -5.65
N LYS A 230 -8.05 24.03 -6.65
CA LYS A 230 -8.03 23.55 -8.03
C LYS A 230 -7.29 22.21 -8.17
N ASN A 231 -6.12 22.10 -7.55
CA ASN A 231 -5.32 20.87 -7.56
C ASN A 231 -6.00 19.72 -6.82
N LEU A 232 -6.66 20.01 -5.69
CA LEU A 232 -7.47 19.03 -4.97
C LEU A 232 -8.61 18.51 -5.86
N THR A 233 -9.36 19.41 -6.50
CA THR A 233 -10.48 19.05 -7.38
C THR A 233 -10.01 18.19 -8.55
N LYS A 234 -8.90 18.57 -9.18
CA LYS A 234 -8.29 17.79 -10.28
C LYS A 234 -7.86 16.40 -9.82
N THR A 235 -7.27 16.28 -8.63
CA THR A 235 -6.84 15.00 -8.07
C THR A 235 -8.03 14.10 -7.74
N GLN A 236 -9.08 14.66 -7.13
CA GLN A 236 -10.33 13.95 -6.86
C GLN A 236 -10.97 13.44 -8.15
N GLN A 237 -10.99 14.26 -9.21
CA GLN A 237 -11.55 13.86 -10.49
C GLN A 237 -10.77 12.72 -11.14
N MET A 238 -9.43 12.78 -11.13
CA MET A 238 -8.60 11.67 -11.61
C MET A 238 -8.84 10.37 -10.82
N GLN A 239 -8.96 10.46 -9.49
CA GLN A 239 -9.25 9.30 -8.65
C GLN A 239 -10.62 8.68 -8.96
N VAL A 240 -11.64 9.51 -9.21
CA VAL A 240 -12.96 9.04 -9.61
C VAL A 240 -12.91 8.35 -10.98
N GLU A 241 -12.20 8.92 -11.95
CA GLU A 241 -12.04 8.33 -13.27
C GLU A 241 -11.31 6.98 -13.23
N GLU A 242 -10.26 6.89 -12.41
CA GLU A 242 -9.52 5.64 -12.21
C GLU A 242 -10.37 4.59 -11.51
N MET A 243 -11.09 4.96 -10.45
CA MET A 243 -12.04 4.07 -9.77
C MET A 243 -13.11 3.57 -10.73
N GLN A 244 -13.69 4.44 -11.56
CA GLN A 244 -14.65 4.04 -12.59
C GLN A 244 -14.03 3.09 -13.62
N ALA A 245 -12.78 3.33 -14.03
CA ALA A 245 -12.06 2.44 -14.93
C ALA A 245 -11.84 1.05 -14.31
N VAL A 246 -11.46 0.98 -13.03
CA VAL A 246 -11.31 -0.27 -12.28
C VAL A 246 -12.64 -1.00 -12.16
N CYS A 247 -13.73 -0.31 -11.80
CA CYS A 247 -15.07 -0.88 -11.75
C CYS A 247 -15.51 -1.46 -13.10
N ARG A 248 -15.28 -0.73 -14.20
CA ARG A 248 -15.57 -1.22 -15.56
C ARG A 248 -14.75 -2.46 -15.91
N ARG A 249 -13.45 -2.48 -15.59
CA ARG A 249 -12.58 -3.65 -15.81
C ARG A 249 -13.05 -4.85 -14.99
N ARG A 250 -13.42 -4.64 -13.72
CA ARG A 250 -13.93 -5.68 -12.83
C ARG A 250 -15.27 -6.24 -13.29
N ALA A 251 -16.20 -5.39 -13.71
CA ALA A 251 -17.49 -5.82 -14.26
C ALA A 251 -17.31 -6.65 -15.54
N LYS A 252 -16.43 -6.22 -16.46
CA LYS A 252 -16.08 -7.01 -17.66
C LYS A 252 -15.47 -8.36 -17.30
N ALA A 253 -14.55 -8.40 -16.33
CA ALA A 253 -13.95 -9.64 -15.87
C ALA A 253 -14.95 -10.58 -15.19
N GLN A 254 -15.95 -10.03 -14.49
CA GLN A 254 -17.04 -10.82 -13.90
C GLN A 254 -17.97 -11.40 -14.95
N LEU A 255 -18.40 -10.60 -15.94
CA LEU A 255 -19.21 -11.07 -17.07
C LEU A 255 -18.51 -12.19 -17.85
N ALA A 256 -17.21 -12.03 -18.13
CA ALA A 256 -16.40 -13.07 -18.78
C ALA A 256 -16.30 -14.37 -17.96
N ARG A 257 -16.40 -14.29 -16.62
CA ARG A 257 -16.40 -15.46 -15.73
C ARG A 257 -17.77 -16.11 -15.59
N THR A 258 -18.87 -15.37 -15.75
CA THR A 258 -20.23 -15.89 -15.57
C THR A 258 -20.86 -16.43 -16.85
N GLY A 259 -20.21 -16.30 -18.01
CA GLY A 259 -20.60 -17.02 -19.23
C GLY A 259 -21.97 -16.66 -19.79
N ILE A 260 -22.32 -15.36 -19.79
CA ILE A 260 -23.37 -14.78 -20.65
C ILE A 260 -22.68 -13.88 -21.67
#